data_AF-A0A2T2YYX1-F1
#
_entry.id   AF-A0A2T2YYX1-F1
#
_cell.length_a   1.000
_cell.length_b   1.000
_cell.length_c   1.000
_cell.angle_alpha   90.00
_cell.angle_beta   90.00
_cell.angle_gamma   90.00
#
_symmetry.space_group_name_H-M   'P 1'
#
loop_
_entity.id
_entity.type
_entity.pdbx_description
1 polymer ?
#
loop_
_entity_poly.entity_id
_entity_poly.type
_entity_poly.pdbx_seq_one_letter_code
_entity_poly.pdbx_strand_id
1 'polypeptide(L)'
;MTPEQEAMLRDVQVQLRGPGLAGWPQLGDDDGTDGSAISERTVVEALGAALRQIGELRTEIADLETTVLELTGQTPPPAELPWPLSLVAALLENPAAVIGEQIARWESLLDALRPKPDEAPQPGQRALEAPPSSERQG
;
A
#
# COMPACT_ATOMS: atom_id res chain seq x y z
N MET A 1 23.71 35.18 -43.32
CA MET A 1 22.52 34.47 -42.80
C MET A 1 21.31 35.03 -43.52
N THR A 2 20.40 34.18 -44.01
CA THR A 2 19.23 34.68 -44.76
C THR A 2 18.05 34.93 -43.82
N PRO A 3 17.11 35.84 -44.19
CA PRO A 3 15.92 36.12 -43.38
C PRO A 3 15.06 34.87 -43.11
N GLU A 4 15.01 33.94 -44.08
CA GLU A 4 14.29 32.68 -43.94
C GLU A 4 14.95 31.73 -42.93
N GLN A 5 16.29 31.68 -42.90
CA GLN A 5 17.03 30.90 -41.90
C GLN A 5 16.81 31.45 -40.49
N GLU A 6 16.74 32.77 -40.37
CA GLU A 6 16.49 33.45 -39.10
C GLU A 6 15.05 33.21 -38.59
N ALA A 7 14.07 33.20 -39.51
CA ALA A 7 12.69 32.85 -39.21
C ALA A 7 12.54 31.39 -38.79
N MET A 8 13.19 30.46 -39.50
CA MET A 8 13.16 29.03 -39.18
C MET A 8 13.78 28.73 -37.80
N LEU A 9 14.89 29.39 -37.46
CA LEU A 9 15.49 29.25 -36.14
C LEU A 9 14.62 29.83 -35.03
N ARG A 10 14.01 31.00 -35.27
CA ARG A 10 13.06 31.59 -34.32
C ARG A 10 11.85 30.69 -34.11
N ASP A 11 11.35 30.06 -35.16
CA ASP A 11 10.23 29.11 -35.08
C ASP A 11 10.60 27.84 -34.29
N VAL A 12 11.77 27.25 -34.57
CA VAL A 12 12.29 26.11 -33.78
C VAL A 12 12.48 26.50 -32.31
N GLN A 13 13.00 27.70 -32.03
CA GLN A 13 13.13 28.21 -30.65
C GLN A 13 11.77 28.40 -29.98
N VAL A 14 10.74 28.82 -30.71
CA VAL A 14 9.37 28.96 -30.18
C VAL A 14 8.71 27.60 -29.94
N GLN A 15 8.91 26.63 -30.84
CA GLN A 15 8.38 25.27 -30.69
C GLN A 15 9.03 24.54 -29.50
N LEU A 16 10.34 24.67 -29.33
CA LEU A 16 11.06 24.16 -28.16
C LEU A 16 10.65 24.88 -26.87
N ARG A 17 10.17 26.12 -26.96
CA ARG A 17 9.68 26.89 -25.81
C ARG A 17 8.34 26.40 -25.28
N GLY A 18 7.51 25.68 -26.05
CA GLY A 18 6.27 25.01 -25.61
C GLY A 18 5.29 25.80 -24.69
N PRO A 19 3.99 25.94 -25.00
CA PRO A 19 3.07 26.73 -24.18
C PRO A 19 2.94 26.27 -22.70
N GLY A 20 3.40 25.06 -22.35
CA GLY A 20 3.46 24.54 -20.98
C GLY A 20 4.78 24.79 -20.23
N LEU A 21 5.77 25.46 -20.83
CA LEU A 21 7.08 25.74 -20.21
C LEU A 21 7.24 27.22 -19.79
N ALA A 22 6.16 28.01 -19.84
CA ALA A 22 6.15 29.36 -19.29
C ALA A 22 6.41 29.28 -17.76
N GLY A 23 7.58 29.75 -17.32
CA GLY A 23 8.05 29.68 -15.93
C GLY A 23 9.05 28.57 -15.62
N TRP A 24 9.42 27.73 -16.59
CA TRP A 24 10.51 26.77 -16.42
C TRP A 24 11.88 27.45 -16.57
N PRO A 25 12.90 27.07 -15.77
CA PRO A 25 14.25 27.64 -15.85
C PRO A 25 14.81 27.49 -17.27
N GLN A 26 15.36 28.58 -17.81
CA GLN A 26 15.90 28.59 -19.18
C GLN A 26 17.32 28.02 -19.20
N LEU A 27 17.65 27.30 -20.28
CA LEU A 27 19.02 26.83 -20.54
C LEU A 27 19.97 28.02 -20.69
N GLY A 28 21.03 28.06 -19.90
CA GLY A 28 22.03 29.12 -19.91
C GLY A 28 21.58 30.41 -19.21
N ASP A 29 20.56 30.33 -18.36
CA ASP A 29 20.15 31.42 -17.48
C ASP A 29 20.87 31.26 -16.13
N ASP A 30 21.80 32.17 -15.87
CA ASP A 30 22.65 32.14 -14.68
C ASP A 30 21.89 32.64 -13.43
N ASP A 31 20.70 33.24 -13.62
CA ASP A 31 19.86 33.84 -12.57
C ASP A 31 18.82 32.84 -12.05
N GLY A 32 19.30 31.70 -11.55
CA GLY A 32 18.46 30.69 -10.91
C GLY A 32 17.89 31.20 -9.58
N THR A 33 16.72 31.82 -9.60
CA THR A 33 16.05 32.38 -8.41
C THR A 33 15.69 31.37 -7.32
N ASP A 34 15.71 30.07 -7.61
CA ASP A 34 15.38 29.00 -6.65
C ASP A 34 16.54 28.03 -6.38
N GLY A 35 17.79 28.43 -6.65
CA GLY A 35 18.98 27.61 -6.37
C GLY A 35 19.24 26.47 -7.37
N SER A 36 18.44 26.38 -8.44
CA SER A 36 18.71 25.53 -9.60
C SER A 36 19.13 26.40 -10.78
N ALA A 37 20.37 26.92 -10.74
CA ALA A 37 20.97 27.57 -11.90
C ALA A 37 21.31 26.50 -12.93
N ILE A 38 20.57 26.45 -14.04
CA ILE A 38 20.91 25.59 -15.18
C ILE A 38 22.04 26.30 -15.92
N SER A 39 23.28 25.99 -15.50
CA SER A 39 24.50 26.58 -16.08
C SER A 39 24.77 26.10 -17.51
N GLU A 40 24.04 25.07 -17.97
CA GLU A 40 24.22 24.46 -19.27
C GLU A 40 23.62 25.35 -20.38
N ARG A 41 24.49 25.86 -21.25
CA ARG A 41 24.14 26.80 -22.32
C ARG A 41 23.47 26.13 -23.52
N THR A 42 23.53 24.80 -23.57
CA THR A 42 22.94 24.00 -24.66
C THR A 42 22.20 22.77 -24.14
N VAL A 43 21.25 22.26 -24.93
CA VAL A 43 20.53 21.01 -24.65
C VAL A 43 21.48 19.82 -24.50
N VAL A 44 22.59 19.79 -25.24
CA VAL A 44 23.59 18.72 -25.18
C VAL A 44 24.33 18.74 -23.84
N GLU A 45 24.72 19.93 -23.38
CA GLU A 45 25.34 20.12 -22.06
C GLU A 45 24.38 19.71 -20.95
N ALA A 46 23.12 20.13 -21.01
CA ALA A 46 22.09 19.78 -20.04
C ALA A 46 21.80 18.28 -20.02
N LEU A 47 21.75 17.63 -21.19
CA LEU A 47 21.62 16.18 -21.28
C LEU A 47 22.84 15.48 -20.65
N GLY A 48 24.04 15.98 -20.89
CA GLY A 48 25.26 15.47 -20.27
C GLY A 48 25.23 15.59 -18.74
N ALA A 49 24.81 16.74 -18.22
CA ALA A 49 24.65 16.99 -16.79
C ALA A 49 23.59 16.08 -16.18
N ALA A 50 22.43 15.93 -16.82
CA ALA A 50 21.36 15.05 -16.37
C ALA A 50 21.80 13.59 -16.32
N LEU A 51 22.51 13.10 -17.35
CA LEU A 51 23.04 11.73 -17.36
C LEU A 51 24.06 11.50 -16.25
N ARG A 52 24.90 12.49 -15.96
CA ARG A 52 25.83 12.44 -14.83
C ARG A 52 25.09 12.37 -13.49
N GLN A 53 24.11 13.24 -13.28
CA GLN A 53 23.30 13.26 -12.06
C GLN A 53 22.55 11.93 -11.85
N ILE A 54 22.01 11.33 -12.93
CA ILE A 54 21.40 10.01 -12.88
C ILE A 54 22.43 8.94 -12.44
N GLY A 55 23.66 9.03 -12.93
CA GLY A 55 24.75 8.14 -12.50
C GLY A 55 25.04 8.28 -11.01
N GLU A 56 25.15 9.51 -10.50
CA GLU A 56 25.40 9.80 -9.08
C GLU A 56 24.25 9.30 -8.20
N LEU A 57 22.99 9.58 -8.56
CA LEU A 57 21.82 9.10 -7.81
C LEU A 57 21.71 7.57 -7.80
N ARG A 58 22.08 6.89 -8.89
CA ARG A 58 22.10 5.42 -8.93
C ARG A 58 23.13 4.84 -7.98
N THR A 59 24.29 5.48 -7.85
CA THR A 59 25.29 5.09 -6.85
C THR A 59 24.77 5.33 -5.43
N GLU A 60 24.17 6.49 -5.16
CA GLU A 60 23.58 6.78 -3.85
C GLU A 60 22.47 5.78 -3.47
N ILE A 61 21.60 5.41 -4.43
CA ILE A 61 20.58 4.39 -4.22
C ILE A 61 21.23 3.04 -3.87
N ALA A 62 22.28 2.62 -4.59
CA ALA A 62 22.97 1.36 -4.29
C ALA A 62 23.62 1.36 -2.89
N ASP A 63 24.18 2.49 -2.46
CA ASP A 63 24.74 2.65 -1.12
C ASP A 63 23.66 2.63 -0.03
N LEU A 64 22.50 3.26 -0.29
CA LEU A 64 21.34 3.22 0.59
C LEU A 64 20.73 1.82 0.69
N GLU A 65 20.60 1.11 -0.44
CA GLU A 65 20.14 -0.28 -0.47
C GLU A 65 21.06 -1.19 0.33
N THR A 66 22.37 -0.98 0.21
CA THR A 66 23.38 -1.69 1.02
C THR A 66 23.18 -1.39 2.50
N THR A 67 23.04 -0.11 2.86
CA THR A 67 22.79 0.32 4.25
C THR A 67 21.50 -0.27 4.81
N VAL A 68 20.42 -0.30 4.03
CA VAL A 68 19.14 -0.92 4.41
C VAL A 68 19.31 -2.42 4.61
N LEU A 69 20.07 -3.12 3.75
CA LEU A 69 20.33 -4.54 3.89
C LEU A 69 21.12 -4.85 5.17
N GLU A 70 22.10 -4.02 5.51
CA GLU A 70 22.83 -4.11 6.77
C GLU A 70 21.91 -3.87 7.99
N LEU A 71 21.08 -2.83 7.96
CA LEU A 71 20.16 -2.49 9.06
C LEU A 71 19.06 -3.53 9.25
N THR A 72 18.51 -4.07 8.17
CA THR A 72 17.51 -5.15 8.23
C THR A 72 18.11 -6.44 8.76
N GLY A 73 19.38 -6.74 8.43
CA GLY A 73 20.11 -7.87 9.02
C GLY A 73 20.42 -7.71 10.51
N GLN A 74 20.51 -6.48 11.01
CA GLN A 74 20.71 -6.17 12.44
C GLN A 74 19.41 -6.09 13.25
N THR A 75 18.26 -5.98 12.57
CA THR A 75 16.98 -5.94 13.25
C THR A 75 16.57 -7.38 13.57
N PRO A 76 16.37 -7.75 14.85
CA PRO A 76 15.84 -9.07 15.16
C PRO A 76 14.49 -9.23 14.45
N PRO A 77 14.15 -10.44 13.95
CA PRO A 77 12.83 -10.68 13.39
C PRO A 77 11.79 -10.19 14.41
N PRO A 78 10.67 -9.60 13.96
CA PRO A 78 9.64 -9.10 14.87
C PRO A 78 9.31 -10.23 15.83
N ALA A 79 9.67 -10.05 17.10
CA ALA A 79 9.39 -11.03 18.12
C ALA A 79 7.88 -11.21 18.12
N GLU A 80 7.39 -12.46 17.99
CA GLU A 80 5.98 -12.75 18.17
C GLU A 80 5.58 -12.20 19.53
N LEU A 81 4.85 -11.07 19.52
CA LEU A 81 4.50 -10.38 20.73
C LEU A 81 3.63 -11.32 21.56
N PRO A 82 3.94 -11.52 22.86
CA PRO A 82 3.11 -12.37 23.68
C PRO A 82 1.72 -11.77 23.74
N TRP A 83 0.71 -12.65 23.84
CA TRP A 83 -0.63 -12.19 24.12
C TRP A 83 -0.65 -11.31 25.39
N PRO A 84 -1.30 -10.13 25.38
CA PRO A 84 -2.19 -9.59 24.35
C PRO A 84 -1.55 -8.59 23.38
N LEU A 85 -0.25 -8.35 23.46
CA LEU A 85 0.42 -7.30 22.67
C LEU A 85 0.40 -7.59 21.16
N SER A 86 0.36 -8.86 20.76
CA SER A 86 0.15 -9.26 19.37
C SER A 86 -1.16 -8.75 18.78
N LEU A 87 -2.25 -8.73 19.57
CA LEU A 87 -3.53 -8.19 19.12
C LEU A 87 -3.47 -6.68 18.93
N VAL A 88 -2.80 -5.97 19.85
CA VAL A 88 -2.65 -4.51 19.78
C VAL A 88 -1.83 -4.12 18.55
N ALA A 89 -0.73 -4.84 18.29
CA ALA A 89 0.08 -4.61 17.10
C ALA A 89 -0.71 -4.87 15.80
N ALA A 90 -1.44 -5.98 15.72
CA ALA A 90 -2.28 -6.29 14.56
C ALA A 90 -3.37 -5.22 14.34
N LEU A 91 -3.94 -4.68 15.43
CA LEU A 91 -4.97 -3.63 15.35
C LEU A 91 -4.41 -2.30 14.81
N LEU A 92 -3.16 -1.96 15.14
CA LEU A 92 -2.48 -0.76 14.63
C LEU A 92 -2.12 -0.90 13.15
N GLU A 93 -1.77 -2.11 12.70
CA GLU A 93 -1.41 -2.37 11.31
C GLU A 93 -2.64 -2.42 10.40
N ASN A 94 -3.69 -3.14 10.79
CA ASN A 94 -4.92 -3.26 10.00
C ASN A 94 -6.16 -3.47 10.88
N PRO A 95 -6.79 -2.38 11.36
CA PRO A 95 -7.92 -2.49 12.27
C PRO A 95 -9.14 -3.16 11.63
N ALA A 96 -9.37 -2.95 10.34
CA ALA A 96 -10.52 -3.51 9.63
C ALA A 96 -10.43 -5.03 9.51
N ALA A 97 -9.24 -5.58 9.23
CA ALA A 97 -9.02 -7.02 9.15
C ALA A 97 -9.23 -7.70 10.51
N VAL A 98 -8.64 -7.15 11.57
CA VAL A 98 -8.78 -7.70 12.93
C VAL A 98 -10.24 -7.68 13.39
N ILE A 99 -10.94 -6.55 13.22
CA ILE A 99 -12.35 -6.44 13.60
C ILE A 99 -13.21 -7.40 12.76
N GLY A 100 -12.98 -7.49 11.45
CA GLY A 100 -13.71 -8.38 10.56
C GLY A 100 -13.56 -9.86 10.93
N GLU A 101 -12.34 -10.30 11.26
CA GLU A 101 -12.10 -11.67 11.71
C GLU A 101 -12.83 -11.98 13.03
N GLN A 102 -12.84 -11.05 13.97
CA GLN A 102 -13.57 -11.24 15.23
C GLN A 102 -15.07 -11.33 14.99
N ILE A 103 -15.64 -10.48 14.12
CA ILE A 103 -17.07 -10.56 13.75
C ILE A 103 -17.38 -11.93 13.13
N ALA A 104 -16.59 -12.39 12.15
CA ALA A 104 -16.79 -13.69 11.50
C ALA A 104 -16.72 -14.86 12.51
N ARG A 105 -15.83 -14.76 13.50
CA ARG A 105 -15.72 -15.74 14.59
C ARG A 105 -16.98 -15.77 15.45
N TRP A 106 -17.53 -14.61 15.79
CA TRP A 106 -18.80 -14.51 16.52
C TRP A 106 -19.98 -15.05 15.71
N GLU A 107 -20.07 -14.74 14.43
CA GLU A 107 -21.11 -15.25 13.52
C GLU A 107 -21.07 -16.78 13.43
N SER A 108 -19.88 -17.37 13.31
CA SER A 108 -19.69 -18.82 13.31
C SER A 108 -20.17 -19.49 14.60
N LEU A 109 -19.87 -18.90 15.76
CA LEU A 109 -20.36 -19.41 17.04
C LEU A 109 -21.88 -19.31 17.16
N LEU A 110 -22.48 -18.23 16.66
CA LEU A 110 -23.94 -18.04 16.66
C LEU A 110 -24.63 -19.05 15.74
N ASP A 111 -24.06 -19.32 14.56
CA ASP A 111 -24.57 -20.35 13.66
C ASP A 111 -24.46 -21.75 14.26
N ALA A 112 -23.37 -22.04 14.99
CA ALA A 112 -23.20 -23.31 15.69
C ALA A 112 -24.22 -23.53 16.83
N LEU A 113 -24.69 -22.44 17.46
CA LEU A 113 -25.72 -22.47 18.51
C LEU A 113 -27.15 -22.52 17.95
N ARG A 114 -27.34 -22.33 16.63
CA ARG A 114 -28.67 -22.39 16.03
C ARG A 114 -29.19 -23.82 16.08
N PRO A 115 -30.37 -24.07 16.67
CA PRO A 115 -30.94 -25.41 16.73
C PRO A 115 -31.19 -25.95 15.32
N LYS A 116 -30.74 -27.19 15.06
CA LYS A 116 -31.04 -27.89 13.80
C LYS A 116 -32.54 -28.26 13.77
N PRO A 117 -33.25 -28.03 12.66
CA PRO A 117 -34.69 -28.26 12.57
C PRO A 117 -35.10 -29.75 12.58
N ASP A 118 -34.15 -30.69 12.64
CA ASP A 118 -34.41 -32.13 12.51
C ASP A 118 -34.54 -32.87 13.87
N GLU A 119 -34.58 -32.13 14.98
CA GLU A 119 -34.65 -32.69 16.33
C GLU A 119 -35.85 -32.16 17.12
N ALA A 120 -36.97 -31.86 16.44
CA ALA A 120 -38.25 -31.67 17.09
C ALA A 120 -38.92 -33.04 17.29
N PRO A 121 -39.18 -33.49 18.54
CA PRO A 121 -39.92 -34.73 18.77
C PRO A 121 -41.36 -34.52 18.27
N GLN A 122 -41.82 -35.36 17.35
CA GLN A 122 -43.22 -35.36 16.93
C GLN A 122 -44.12 -35.61 18.17
N PRO A 123 -45.15 -34.77 18.41
CA PRO A 123 -45.98 -34.86 19.61
C PRO A 123 -46.83 -36.14 19.71
N GLY A 124 -46.77 -37.04 18.71
CA GLY A 124 -47.49 -38.30 18.70
C GLY A 124 -46.77 -39.51 19.32
N GLN A 125 -45.45 -39.46 19.54
CA GLN A 125 -44.69 -40.64 20.01
C GLN A 125 -44.69 -40.82 21.53
N ARG A 126 -45.00 -39.77 22.30
CA ARG A 126 -45.00 -39.85 23.78
C ARG A 126 -46.26 -40.53 24.35
N ALA A 127 -47.31 -40.73 23.55
CA ALA A 127 -48.59 -41.27 24.02
C ALA A 127 -48.67 -42.82 24.03
N LEU A 128 -47.67 -43.52 23.49
CA LEU A 128 -47.70 -44.98 23.33
C LEU A 128 -46.78 -45.77 24.29
N GLU A 129 -46.00 -45.11 25.14
CA GLU A 129 -45.05 -45.77 26.06
C GLU A 129 -45.38 -45.64 27.56
N ALA A 130 -46.67 -45.57 27.93
CA ALA A 130 -47.05 -45.75 29.33
C ALA A 130 -47.17 -47.26 29.65
N PRO A 131 -46.31 -47.85 30.52
CA PRO A 131 -46.52 -49.22 30.98
C PRO A 131 -47.76 -49.31 31.89
N PRO A 132 -48.53 -50.42 31.87
CA PRO A 132 -49.69 -50.57 32.72
C PRO A 132 -49.25 -50.57 34.19
N SER A 133 -49.89 -49.72 34.98
CA SER A 133 -49.63 -49.54 36.40
C SER A 133 -50.09 -50.79 37.18
N SER A 134 -49.16 -51.45 37.85
CA SER A 134 -49.45 -52.59 38.73
C SER A 134 -50.34 -52.16 39.89
N GLU A 135 -51.56 -52.70 39.95
CA GLU A 135 -52.45 -52.60 41.10
C GLU A 135 -51.85 -53.34 42.32
N ARG A 136 -51.71 -52.62 43.44
CA ARG A 136 -51.53 -53.21 44.77
C ARG A 136 -52.90 -53.57 45.36
N GLN A 137 -53.11 -54.84 45.66
CA GLN A 137 -53.97 -55.35 46.74
C GLN A 137 -53.16 -56.50 47.36
N GLY A 138 -53.09 -56.73 48.67
CA GLY A 138 -53.78 -56.25 49.86
C GLY A 138 -53.44 -57.29 50.92
#